data_AF-A0A7J8HL87-F1
#
_entry.id   AF-A0A7J8HL87-F1
#
_cell.length_a   1.000
_cell.length_b   1.000
_cell.length_c   1.000
_cell.angle_alpha   90.00
_cell.angle_beta   90.00
_cell.angle_gamma   90.00
#
_symmetry.space_group_name_H-M   'P 1'
#
loop_
_entity.id
_entity.type
_entity.pdbx_description
1 polymer ?
#
loop_
_entity_poly.entity_id
_entity_poly.type
_entity_poly.pdbx_seq_one_letter_code
_entity_poly.pdbx_strand_id
1 'polypeptide(L)'
;MAAVGSAAAEKGEDQVPEAEALAAARERCSRFLSGLELVKQGAEARVFRGSFQGRAAVVKHRFPKGYRHPALEARLGRRRTVQEARALLRCRRAGEEYLPQLFFLWIMLPTAYSWKKLKAQ
;
A
#
# COMPACT_ATOMS: atom_id res chain seq x y z
N MET A 1 -43.67 -20.59 27.01
CA MET A 1 -42.99 -20.69 25.70
C MET A 1 -42.78 -19.29 25.13
N ALA A 2 -41.98 -18.46 25.80
CA ALA A 2 -41.87 -17.03 25.53
C ALA A 2 -40.54 -16.65 24.86
N ALA A 3 -40.65 -15.58 24.05
CA ALA A 3 -39.63 -14.68 23.55
C ALA A 3 -39.03 -14.98 22.16
N VAL A 4 -39.75 -14.46 21.15
CA VAL A 4 -39.16 -13.79 19.99
C VAL A 4 -38.24 -12.68 20.51
N GLY A 5 -36.96 -12.75 20.16
CA GLY A 5 -35.96 -11.74 20.49
C GLY A 5 -35.07 -11.47 19.29
N SER A 6 -35.58 -10.65 18.37
CA SER A 6 -34.79 -9.89 17.41
C SER A 6 -33.82 -8.98 18.17
N ALA A 7 -32.52 -9.07 17.91
CA ALA A 7 -31.55 -8.11 18.40
C ALA A 7 -30.41 -7.91 17.38
N ALA A 8 -30.60 -6.87 16.58
CA ALA A 8 -29.59 -5.90 16.16
C ALA A 8 -28.36 -6.43 15.41
N ALA A 9 -28.49 -6.40 14.09
CA ALA A 9 -27.37 -6.15 13.19
C ALA A 9 -26.76 -4.78 13.49
N GLU A 10 -25.78 -4.72 14.38
CA GLU A 10 -24.89 -3.56 14.51
C GLU A 10 -23.56 -3.87 13.83
N LYS A 11 -23.31 -3.19 12.70
CA LYS A 11 -21.98 -2.80 12.18
C LYS A 11 -22.13 -2.09 10.82
N GLY A 12 -22.81 -0.94 10.83
CA GLY A 12 -23.10 -0.15 9.62
C GLY A 12 -22.24 1.11 9.42
N GLU A 13 -21.63 1.69 10.45
CA GLU A 13 -21.19 3.10 10.37
C GLU A 13 -19.67 3.32 10.33
N ASP A 14 -18.85 2.38 10.80
CA ASP A 14 -17.38 2.57 10.91
C ASP A 14 -16.58 2.31 9.61
N GLN A 15 -17.22 1.86 8.51
CA GLN A 15 -16.52 1.38 7.31
C GLN A 15 -16.32 2.44 6.21
N VAL A 16 -17.14 3.49 6.19
CA VAL A 16 -17.15 4.53 5.15
C VAL A 16 -15.86 5.39 5.13
N PRO A 17 -15.26 5.79 6.27
CA PRO A 17 -14.08 6.66 6.28
C PRO A 17 -12.82 6.00 5.67
N GLU A 18 -12.67 4.69 5.85
CA GLU A 18 -11.50 3.95 5.37
C GLU A 18 -11.54 3.73 3.86
N ALA A 19 -12.72 3.39 3.33
CA ALA A 19 -12.94 3.21 1.90
C ALA A 19 -12.70 4.51 1.13
N GLU A 20 -13.15 5.65 1.67
CA GLU A 20 -12.95 6.97 1.09
C GLU A 20 -11.47 7.39 1.13
N ALA A 21 -10.78 7.19 2.25
CA ALA A 21 -9.35 7.46 2.38
C ALA A 21 -8.52 6.63 1.38
N LEU A 22 -8.89 5.36 1.18
CA LEU A 22 -8.30 4.47 0.18
C LEU A 22 -8.54 4.96 -1.24
N ALA A 23 -9.76 5.40 -1.56
CA ALA A 23 -10.10 5.97 -2.86
C ALA A 23 -9.30 7.24 -3.14
N ALA A 24 -9.22 8.16 -2.17
CA ALA A 24 -8.42 9.37 -2.28
C ALA A 24 -6.92 9.06 -2.45
N ALA A 25 -6.40 8.05 -1.75
CA ALA A 25 -5.01 7.60 -1.92
C ALA A 25 -4.76 7.02 -3.31
N ARG A 26 -5.68 6.23 -3.85
CA ARG A 26 -5.61 5.71 -5.22
C ARG A 26 -5.62 6.83 -6.25
N GLU A 27 -6.48 7.83 -6.06
CA GLU A 27 -6.58 8.98 -6.96
C GLU A 27 -5.30 9.81 -6.96
N ARG A 28 -4.73 10.10 -5.77
CA ARG A 28 -3.42 10.76 -5.67
C ARG A 28 -2.33 9.99 -6.41
N CYS A 29 -2.33 8.66 -6.26
CA CYS A 29 -1.39 7.81 -6.96
C CYS A 29 -1.61 7.84 -8.48
N SER A 30 -2.86 7.75 -8.93
CA SER A 30 -3.23 7.81 -10.35
C SER A 30 -2.72 9.10 -11.00
N ARG A 31 -2.97 10.25 -10.36
CA ARG A 31 -2.50 11.57 -10.79
C ARG A 31 -0.97 11.67 -10.83
N PHE A 32 -0.30 11.12 -9.82
CA PHE A 32 1.17 11.10 -9.80
C PHE A 32 1.73 10.25 -10.94
N LEU A 33 1.14 9.09 -11.20
CA LEU A 33 1.62 8.15 -12.21
C LEU A 33 1.28 8.58 -13.65
N SER A 34 0.22 9.36 -13.86
CA SER A 34 -0.19 9.81 -15.21
C SER A 34 0.84 10.73 -15.87
N GLY A 35 1.70 11.39 -15.09
CA GLY A 35 2.80 12.21 -15.60
C GLY A 35 4.09 11.44 -15.90
N LEU A 36 4.10 10.10 -15.74
CA LEU A 36 5.28 9.26 -15.91
C LEU A 36 5.16 8.37 -17.15
N GLU A 37 6.31 8.00 -17.72
CA GLU A 37 6.37 7.10 -18.87
C GLU A 37 6.24 5.64 -18.40
N LEU A 38 5.24 4.90 -18.87
CA LEU A 38 5.11 3.47 -18.57
C LEU A 38 6.18 2.68 -19.34
N VAL A 39 7.10 2.03 -18.62
CA VAL A 39 8.14 1.17 -19.21
C VAL A 39 7.59 -0.23 -19.46
N LYS A 40 6.97 -0.82 -18.43
CA LYS A 40 6.47 -2.19 -18.50
C LYS A 40 5.37 -2.46 -17.48
N GLN A 41 4.37 -3.23 -17.89
CA GLN A 41 3.37 -3.80 -16.99
C GLN A 41 3.66 -5.30 -16.78
N GLY A 42 3.82 -5.70 -15.52
CA GLY A 42 3.93 -7.10 -15.11
C GLY A 42 2.68 -7.59 -14.39
N ALA A 43 2.71 -8.85 -13.93
CA ALA A 43 1.61 -9.45 -13.20
C ALA A 43 1.35 -8.74 -11.85
N GLU A 44 2.39 -8.28 -11.16
CA GLU A 44 2.23 -7.72 -9.79
C GLU A 44 2.39 -6.20 -9.71
N ALA A 45 3.01 -5.58 -10.71
CA ALA A 45 3.36 -4.16 -10.66
C ALA A 45 3.51 -3.58 -12.06
N ARG A 46 3.33 -2.25 -12.15
CA ARG A 46 3.71 -1.42 -13.29
C ARG A 46 5.00 -0.70 -12.96
N VAL A 47 5.90 -0.61 -13.92
CA VAL A 47 7.18 0.09 -13.81
C VAL A 47 7.14 1.30 -14.72
N PHE A 48 7.43 2.46 -14.14
CA PHE A 48 7.44 3.75 -14.82
C PHE A 48 8.81 4.38 -14.76
N ARG A 49 9.16 5.16 -15.78
CA ARG A 49 10.33 6.02 -15.85
C ARG A 49 9.92 7.46 -15.61
N GLY A 50 10.73 8.19 -14.86
CA GLY A 50 10.53 9.61 -14.65
C GLY A 50 11.71 10.25 -13.93
N SER A 51 11.44 11.38 -13.29
CA SER A 51 12.42 12.10 -12.47
C SER A 51 11.92 12.28 -11.05
N PHE A 52 12.81 12.08 -10.07
CA PHE A 52 12.55 12.38 -8.66
C PHE A 52 13.63 13.32 -8.14
N GLN A 53 13.23 14.49 -7.64
CA GLN A 53 14.14 15.54 -7.16
C GLN A 53 15.26 15.89 -8.16
N GLY A 54 14.89 16.05 -9.44
CA GLY A 54 15.83 16.39 -10.52
C GLY A 54 16.75 15.25 -10.97
N ARG A 55 16.58 14.03 -10.44
CA ARG A 55 17.37 12.84 -10.83
C ARG A 55 16.51 11.83 -11.56
N ALA A 56 17.09 11.13 -12.54
CA ALA A 56 16.42 10.02 -13.21
C ALA A 56 16.03 8.93 -12.19
N ALA A 57 14.78 8.50 -12.22
CA ALA A 57 14.23 7.55 -11.26
C ALA A 57 13.28 6.56 -11.93
N VAL A 58 13.14 5.40 -11.30
CA VAL A 58 12.19 4.36 -11.68
C VAL A 58 11.15 4.22 -10.58
N VAL A 59 9.87 4.24 -10.95
CA VAL A 59 8.75 4.05 -10.02
C VAL A 59 8.15 2.68 -10.24
N LYS A 60 8.14 1.85 -9.20
CA LYS A 60 7.48 0.54 -9.21
C LYS A 60 6.17 0.61 -8.43
N HIS A 61 5.05 0.64 -9.13
CA HIS A 61 3.73 0.71 -8.53
C HIS A 61 3.05 -0.66 -8.51
N ARG A 62 2.78 -1.18 -7.30
CA ARG A 62 1.99 -2.40 -7.08
C ARG A 62 0.51 -2.06 -7.03
N PHE A 63 -0.29 -2.75 -7.83
CA PHE A 63 -1.75 -2.56 -7.89
C PHE A 63 -2.46 -3.74 -7.19
N PRO A 64 -3.59 -3.48 -6.50
CA PRO A 64 -4.33 -4.52 -5.78
C PRO A 64 -4.95 -5.53 -6.75
N LYS A 65 -5.09 -6.76 -6.29
CA LYS A 65 -5.78 -7.83 -7.01
C LYS A 65 -7.21 -7.97 -6.49
N GLY A 66 -8.20 -7.72 -7.36
CA GLY A 66 -9.62 -7.72 -6.99
C GLY A 66 -10.16 -9.05 -6.46
N TYR A 67 -9.45 -10.16 -6.69
CA TYR A 67 -9.85 -11.48 -6.20
C TYR A 67 -9.41 -11.77 -4.75
N ARG A 68 -8.62 -10.89 -4.12
CA ARG A 68 -8.11 -11.10 -2.75
C ARG A 68 -8.86 -10.22 -1.76
N HIS A 69 -9.05 -10.74 -0.54
CA HIS A 69 -9.68 -9.99 0.54
C HIS A 69 -8.89 -8.70 0.83
N PRO A 70 -9.54 -7.52 0.98
CA PRO A 70 -8.85 -6.23 1.12
C PRO A 70 -7.82 -6.18 2.27
N ALA A 71 -8.17 -6.75 3.43
CA ALA A 71 -7.24 -6.82 4.57
C ALA A 71 -6.00 -7.68 4.27
N LEU A 72 -6.16 -8.76 3.51
CA LEU A 72 -5.06 -9.62 3.08
C LEU A 72 -4.19 -8.90 2.06
N GLU A 73 -4.79 -8.20 1.09
CA GLU A 73 -4.07 -7.39 0.11
C GLU A 73 -3.21 -6.33 0.77
N ALA A 74 -3.77 -5.57 1.73
CA ALA A 74 -3.03 -4.55 2.45
C ALA A 74 -1.82 -5.15 3.19
N ARG A 75 -2.02 -6.28 3.89
CA ARG A 75 -0.95 -6.97 4.63
C ARG A 75 0.13 -7.51 3.70
N LEU A 76 -0.24 -8.17 2.60
CA LEU A 76 0.69 -8.73 1.62
C LEU A 76 1.46 -7.63 0.89
N GLY A 77 0.75 -6.61 0.42
CA GLY A 77 1.33 -5.45 -0.27
C GLY A 77 2.38 -4.76 0.59
N ARG A 78 2.06 -4.50 1.87
CA ARG A 78 3.02 -3.94 2.84
C ARG A 78 4.23 -4.84 3.02
N ARG A 79 4.02 -6.12 3.34
CA ARG A 79 5.12 -7.06 3.64
C ARG A 79 6.07 -7.19 2.45
N ARG A 80 5.54 -7.39 1.24
CA ARG A 80 6.33 -7.52 0.01
C ARG A 80 7.10 -6.25 -0.31
N THR A 81 6.45 -5.08 -0.24
CA THR A 81 7.08 -3.77 -0.52
C THR A 81 8.22 -3.47 0.45
N VAL A 82 8.02 -3.74 1.76
CA VAL A 82 9.08 -3.59 2.77
C VAL A 82 10.21 -4.58 2.55
N GLN A 83 9.91 -5.84 2.21
CA GLN A 83 10.93 -6.85 1.95
C GLN A 83 11.78 -6.52 0.72
N GLU A 84 11.16 -6.02 -0.36
CA GLU A 84 11.89 -5.55 -1.55
C GLU A 84 12.81 -4.37 -1.21
N ALA A 85 12.30 -3.35 -0.50
CA ALA A 85 13.11 -2.21 -0.07
C ALA A 85 14.30 -2.65 0.80
N ARG A 86 14.07 -3.57 1.75
CA ARG A 86 15.13 -4.14 2.59
C ARG A 86 16.13 -4.96 1.79
N ALA A 87 15.69 -5.72 0.79
CA ALA A 87 16.57 -6.48 -0.07
C ALA A 87 17.50 -5.55 -0.87
N LEU A 88 16.96 -4.50 -1.50
CA LEU A 88 17.76 -3.49 -2.21
C LEU A 88 18.80 -2.83 -1.30
N LEU A 89 18.40 -2.47 -0.07
CA LEU A 89 19.32 -1.87 0.88
C LEU A 89 20.43 -2.84 1.32
N ARG A 90 20.11 -4.13 1.53
CA ARG A 90 21.12 -5.14 1.88
C ARG A 90 22.12 -5.35 0.75
N CYS A 91 21.65 -5.53 -0.48
CA CYS A 91 22.53 -5.74 -1.63
C CYS A 91 23.43 -4.51 -1.88
N ARG A 92 22.90 -3.29 -1.72
CA ARG A 92 23.72 -2.07 -1.81
C ARG A 92 24.80 -1.99 -0.72
N ARG A 93 24.49 -2.41 0.50
CA ARG A 93 25.48 -2.48 1.61
C ARG A 93 26.55 -3.54 1.37
N ALA A 94 26.27 -4.57 0.59
CA ALA A 94 27.22 -5.62 0.23
C ALA A 94 28.22 -5.18 -0.86
N GLY A 95 28.16 -3.94 -1.33
CA GLY A 95 29.14 -3.38 -2.28
C GLY A 95 28.75 -3.50 -3.74
N GLU A 96 27.52 -3.93 -4.06
CA GLU A 96 27.05 -3.90 -5.45
C GLU A 96 26.68 -2.47 -5.87
N GLU A 97 27.65 -1.75 -6.43
CA GLU A 97 27.54 -0.34 -6.83
C GLU A 97 26.48 -0.09 -7.91
N TYR A 98 26.18 -1.09 -8.74
CA TYR A 98 25.25 -1.00 -9.87
C TYR A 98 23.76 -1.05 -9.46
N LEU A 99 23.46 -1.16 -8.16
CA LEU A 99 22.08 -1.25 -7.70
C LEU A 99 21.40 0.12 -7.58
N PRO A 100 20.11 0.21 -7.94
CA PRO A 100 19.37 1.46 -7.81
C PRO A 100 19.28 1.89 -6.34
N GLN A 101 19.44 3.20 -6.09
CA GLN A 101 19.21 3.77 -4.78
C GLN A 101 17.70 3.89 -4.53
N LEU A 102 17.24 3.44 -3.36
CA LEU A 102 15.87 3.66 -2.94
C LEU A 102 15.72 5.10 -2.45
N PHE A 103 14.97 5.92 -3.19
CA PHE A 103 14.70 7.31 -2.84
C PHE A 103 13.47 7.47 -1.94
N PHE A 104 12.38 6.79 -2.28
CA PHE A 104 11.10 6.96 -1.61
C PHE A 104 10.34 5.63 -1.57
N LEU A 105 9.70 5.35 -0.45
CA LEU A 105 8.85 4.18 -0.26
C LEU A 105 7.49 4.62 0.25
N TRP A 106 6.49 4.54 -0.62
CA TRP A 106 5.12 4.80 -0.21
C TRP A 106 4.42 3.49 0.11
N ILE A 107 3.97 3.37 1.36
CA ILE A 107 3.15 2.25 1.80
C ILE A 107 1.88 2.88 2.34
N MET A 108 0.74 2.45 1.80
CA MET A 108 -0.53 2.83 2.35
C MET A 108 -0.61 2.28 3.78
N LEU A 109 -0.52 3.17 4.77
CA LEU A 109 -0.84 2.81 6.13
C LEU A 109 -2.36 2.62 6.17
N PRO A 110 -2.87 1.46 6.61
CA PRO A 110 -4.24 1.45 7.08
C PRO A 110 -4.27 2.45 8.24
N THR A 111 -5.07 3.49 8.11
CA THR A 111 -5.35 4.48 9.17
C THR A 111 -6.00 3.83 10.41
N ALA A 112 -6.19 2.51 10.42
CA ALA A 112 -6.75 1.71 11.50
C ALA A 112 -5.73 0.90 12.33
N TYR A 113 -4.48 1.34 12.48
CA TYR A 113 -3.80 1.09 13.78
C TYR A 113 -4.32 2.13 14.78
N SER A 114 -5.61 2.04 15.09
CA SER A 114 -6.21 2.76 16.21
C SER A 114 -5.58 2.24 17.50
N TRP A 115 -5.14 3.17 18.33
CA TRP A 115 -4.31 3.02 19.52
C TRP A 115 -5.02 2.30 20.70
N LYS A 116 -5.98 1.41 20.43
CA LYS A 116 -6.84 0.78 21.46
C LYS A 116 -6.20 -0.39 22.25
N LYS A 117 -4.87 -0.55 22.24
CA LYS A 117 -4.17 -1.47 23.19
C LYS A 117 -2.83 -0.91 23.69
N LEU A 118 -2.84 0.31 24.21
CA LEU A 118 -1.77 0.84 25.07
C LEU A 118 -2.33 1.57 26.31
N LYS A 119 -3.52 1.16 26.76
CA LYS A 119 -4.04 1.43 28.11
C LYS A 119 -4.60 0.13 28.72
N ALA A 120 -3.69 -0.69 29.19
CA ALA A 120 -3.86 -1.67 30.27
C ALA A 120 -2.43 -1.84 30.79
N GLN A 121 -2.07 -1.02 31.78
CA GLN A 121 -1.91 -1.44 33.18
C GLN A 121 -0.96 -2.63 33.29
#